data_AF-A0A7X0A888-F1
#
_entry.id   AF-A0A7X0A888-F1
#
_cell.length_a   1.000
_cell.length_b   1.000
_cell.length_c   1.000
_cell.angle_alpha   90.00
_cell.angle_beta   90.00
_cell.angle_gamma   90.00
#
_symmetry.space_group_name_H-M   'P 1'
#
loop_
_entity.id
_entity.type
_entity.pdbx_description
1 polymer ?
#
loop_
_entity_poly.entity_id
_entity_poly.type
_entity_poly.pdbx_seq_one_letter_code
_entity_poly.pdbx_strand_id
1 'polypeptide(L)'
;MKSAQGISLKYIVILTFALLGKFYLLFLSSFNIPENIPFTQIKINGLIISIIFLIALNFFTRELIRLRPDFTVGYLTLYGVAVCLITEVLFQGYMWHLFPEDTFYTFTMTIIRLSVVISLLSFFTAFQLKTRNTSKLIYFIVILIIVVNVLKYIFPTLLPEK
;
A
#
# COMPACT_ATOMS: atom_id res chain seq x y z
N MET A 1 -0.66 14.21 25.38
CA MET A 1 -1.56 13.13 24.91
C MET A 1 -1.21 12.79 23.47
N LYS A 2 -0.82 11.55 23.15
CA LYS A 2 -0.72 11.13 21.75
C LYS A 2 -2.15 11.07 21.19
N SER A 3 -2.46 11.88 20.18
CA SER A 3 -3.75 11.81 19.47
C SER A 3 -3.63 10.88 18.26
N ALA A 4 -4.76 10.36 17.77
CA ALA A 4 -4.78 9.57 16.53
C ALA A 4 -4.20 10.38 15.35
N GLN A 5 -4.51 11.68 15.30
CA GLN A 5 -3.94 12.62 14.32
C GLN A 5 -2.41 12.72 14.42
N GLY A 6 -1.87 12.80 15.64
CA GLY A 6 -0.43 12.85 15.85
C GLY A 6 0.29 11.57 15.40
N ILE A 7 -0.34 10.41 15.60
CA ILE A 7 0.14 9.13 15.06
C ILE A 7 0.08 9.17 13.53
N SER A 8 -1.05 9.55 12.94
CA SER A 8 -1.19 9.65 11.48
C SER A 8 -0.12 10.55 10.85
N LEU A 9 0.09 11.75 11.39
CA LEU A 9 1.10 12.68 10.89
C LEU A 9 2.51 12.09 10.95
N LYS A 10 2.87 11.49 12.09
CA LYS A 10 4.16 10.80 12.26
C LYS A 10 4.39 9.76 11.16
N TYR A 11 3.41 8.91 10.88
CA TYR A 11 3.55 7.87 9.86
C TYR A 11 3.47 8.41 8.43
N ILE A 12 2.74 9.49 8.17
CA ILE A 12 2.77 10.21 6.89
C ILE A 12 4.20 10.70 6.61
N VAL A 13 4.84 11.34 7.58
CA VAL A 13 6.22 11.83 7.44
C VAL A 13 7.19 10.66 7.21
N ILE A 14 7.14 9.61 8.03
CA ILE A 14 8.00 8.43 7.89
C ILE A 14 7.85 7.78 6.52
N LEU A 15 6.61 7.55 6.07
CA LEU A 15 6.35 6.96 4.75
C LEU A 15 6.86 7.86 3.63
N THR A 16 6.70 9.17 3.74
CA THR A 16 7.14 10.12 2.69
C THR A 16 8.66 10.04 2.53
N PHE A 17 9.40 10.08 3.64
CA PHE A 17 10.85 9.90 3.61
C PHE A 17 11.28 8.52 3.11
N ALA A 18 10.54 7.45 3.44
CA ALA A 18 10.82 6.12 2.93
C ALA A 18 10.64 6.03 1.40
N LEU A 19 9.59 6.64 0.85
CA LEU A 19 9.36 6.70 -0.60
C LEU A 19 10.43 7.54 -1.31
N LEU A 20 10.82 8.68 -0.74
CA LEU A 20 11.93 9.50 -1.26
C LEU A 20 13.26 8.76 -1.21
N GLY A 21 13.56 8.06 -0.12
CA GLY A 21 14.76 7.23 0.01
C GLY A 21 14.78 6.09 -1.01
N LYS A 22 13.65 5.41 -1.21
CA LYS A 22 13.49 4.40 -2.26
C LYS A 22 13.67 4.99 -3.65
N PHE A 23 13.13 6.19 -3.91
CA PHE A 23 13.33 6.87 -5.19
C PHE A 23 14.81 7.18 -5.44
N TYR A 24 15.49 7.76 -4.45
CA TYR A 24 16.91 8.04 -4.52
C TYR A 24 17.74 6.78 -4.78
N LEU A 25 17.49 5.71 -4.02
CA LEU A 25 18.23 4.45 -4.16
C LEU A 25 18.04 3.78 -5.53
N LEU A 26 16.83 3.77 -6.08
CA LEU A 26 16.56 3.06 -7.33
C LEU A 26 16.85 3.88 -8.59
N PHE A 27 16.73 5.20 -8.54
CA PHE A 27 16.77 6.03 -9.75
C PHE A 27 17.89 7.07 -9.77
N LEU A 28 18.40 7.51 -8.62
CA LEU A 28 19.45 8.54 -8.56
C LEU A 28 20.81 7.99 -8.13
N SER A 29 20.85 6.87 -7.40
CA SER A 29 22.09 6.27 -6.94
C SER A 29 22.76 5.45 -8.04
N SER A 30 24.09 5.32 -7.97
CA SER A 30 24.87 4.46 -8.87
C SER A 30 24.73 2.97 -8.58
N PHE A 31 23.79 2.56 -7.70
CA PHE A 31 23.52 1.14 -7.47
C PHE A 31 22.81 0.55 -8.69
N ASN A 32 23.49 -0.35 -9.39
CA ASN A 32 22.96 -1.02 -10.58
C ASN A 32 21.98 -2.14 -10.19
N ILE A 33 20.86 -1.75 -9.58
CA ILE A 33 19.83 -2.68 -9.10
C ILE A 33 19.02 -3.15 -10.31
N PRO A 34 18.88 -4.47 -10.54
CA PRO A 34 18.13 -4.98 -11.68
C PRO A 34 16.64 -4.60 -11.58
N GLU A 35 15.98 -4.36 -12.73
CA GLU A 35 14.56 -3.97 -12.73
C GLU A 35 13.66 -5.10 -12.20
N ASN A 36 14.00 -6.35 -12.53
CA ASN A 36 13.27 -7.55 -12.16
C ASN A 36 14.12 -8.48 -11.29
N ILE A 37 13.47 -9.27 -10.44
CA ILE A 37 14.14 -10.39 -9.77
C ILE A 37 14.52 -11.41 -10.86
N PRO A 38 15.78 -11.89 -10.91
CA PRO A 38 16.21 -12.86 -11.90
C PRO A 38 15.25 -14.05 -12.01
N PHE A 39 14.95 -14.46 -13.25
CA PHE A 39 14.06 -15.58 -13.56
C PHE A 39 12.58 -15.38 -13.17
N THR A 40 12.13 -14.15 -12.89
CA THR A 40 10.72 -13.84 -12.61
C THR A 40 10.26 -12.56 -13.33
N GLN A 41 8.94 -12.39 -13.50
CA GLN A 41 8.34 -11.15 -14.00
C GLN A 41 8.09 -10.11 -12.89
N ILE A 42 8.62 -10.33 -11.69
CA ILE A 42 8.36 -9.47 -10.53
C ILE A 42 9.32 -8.29 -10.54
N LYS A 43 8.77 -7.08 -10.69
CA LYS A 43 9.52 -5.83 -10.61
C LYS A 43 10.00 -5.57 -9.17
N ILE A 44 11.30 -5.35 -8.99
CA ILE A 44 11.91 -5.06 -7.67
C ILE A 44 11.31 -3.80 -7.06
N ASN A 45 11.06 -2.78 -7.89
CA ASN A 45 10.42 -1.53 -7.47
C ASN A 45 9.04 -1.78 -6.79
N GLY A 46 8.20 -2.61 -7.42
CA GLY A 46 6.88 -2.97 -6.88
C GLY A 46 6.94 -3.81 -5.60
N LEU A 47 7.98 -4.63 -5.46
CA LEU A 47 8.22 -5.40 -4.24
C LEU A 47 8.61 -4.47 -3.08
N ILE A 48 9.59 -3.57 -3.30
CA ILE A 48 10.09 -2.65 -2.27
C ILE A 48 8.98 -1.73 -1.78
N ILE A 49 8.18 -1.16 -2.69
CA ILE A 49 7.07 -0.28 -2.29
C ILE A 49 6.03 -1.03 -1.43
N SER A 50 5.74 -2.29 -1.78
CA SER A 50 4.82 -3.13 -1.01
C SER A 50 5.35 -3.42 0.39
N ILE A 51 6.65 -3.70 0.51
CA ILE A 51 7.32 -3.93 1.80
C ILE A 51 7.28 -2.67 2.67
N ILE A 52 7.58 -1.49 2.10
CA ILE A 52 7.53 -0.21 2.80
C ILE A 52 6.13 0.04 3.38
N PHE A 53 5.09 -0.12 2.56
CA PHE A 53 3.71 0.06 3.00
C PHE A 53 3.30 -0.96 4.08
N LEU A 54 3.64 -2.24 3.89
CA LEU A 54 3.33 -3.28 4.88
C LEU A 54 3.97 -3.00 6.24
N ILE A 55 5.26 -2.65 6.27
CA ILE A 55 5.97 -2.31 7.51
C ILE A 55 5.28 -1.11 8.17
N ALA A 56 5.07 -0.03 7.43
CA ALA A 56 4.47 1.18 7.97
C ALA A 56 3.05 0.93 8.51
N LEU A 57 2.19 0.23 7.74
CA LEU A 57 0.83 -0.12 8.13
C LEU A 57 0.82 -1.00 9.38
N ASN A 58 1.75 -1.94 9.52
CA ASN A 58 1.81 -2.83 10.67
C ASN A 58 2.13 -2.04 11.95
N PHE A 59 3.17 -1.21 11.91
CA PHE A 59 3.53 -0.38 13.05
C PHE A 59 2.47 0.68 13.37
N PHE A 60 1.95 1.37 12.34
CA PHE A 60 0.88 2.36 12.48
C PHE A 60 -0.36 1.76 13.13
N THR A 61 -0.87 0.66 12.57
CA THR A 61 -2.09 0.02 13.05
C THR A 61 -1.92 -0.51 14.46
N ARG A 62 -0.73 -1.05 14.80
CA ARG A 62 -0.42 -1.51 16.15
C ARG A 62 -0.39 -0.36 17.17
N GLU A 63 0.20 0.78 16.82
CA GLU A 63 0.21 1.97 17.68
C GLU A 63 -1.21 2.54 17.83
N LEU A 64 -2.00 2.55 16.76
CA LEU A 64 -3.37 3.04 16.77
C LEU A 64 -4.32 2.15 17.60
N ILE A 65 -4.20 0.82 17.51
CA ILE A 65 -4.97 -0.13 18.34
C ILE A 65 -4.63 0.06 19.83
N ARG A 66 -3.36 0.34 20.17
CA ARG A 66 -2.97 0.60 21.56
C ARG A 66 -3.59 1.89 22.10
N LEU A 67 -3.72 2.91 21.26
CA LEU A 67 -4.33 4.18 21.64
C LEU A 67 -5.87 4.10 21.68
N ARG A 68 -6.47 3.42 20.70
CA ARG A 68 -7.92 3.31 20.49
C ARG A 68 -8.32 1.84 20.27
N PRO A 69 -8.36 1.04 21.35
CA PRO A 69 -8.74 -0.36 21.27
C PRO A 69 -10.22 -0.55 20.90
N ASP A 70 -11.03 0.49 20.97
CA ASP A 70 -12.42 0.58 20.52
C ASP A 70 -12.57 0.53 18.99
N PHE A 71 -11.52 0.87 18.22
CA PHE A 71 -11.62 0.94 16.77
C PHE A 71 -11.85 -0.44 16.13
N THR A 72 -12.85 -0.51 15.24
CA THR A 72 -13.15 -1.69 14.43
C THR A 72 -12.10 -1.86 13.32
N VAL A 73 -12.06 -3.04 12.70
CA VAL A 73 -11.19 -3.30 11.54
C VAL A 73 -11.42 -2.27 10.45
N GLY A 74 -12.68 -1.93 10.14
CA GLY A 74 -13.02 -0.94 9.13
C GLY A 74 -12.45 0.45 9.42
N TYR A 75 -12.53 0.92 10.67
CA TYR A 75 -11.90 2.20 11.05
C TYR A 75 -10.39 2.16 10.89
N LEU A 76 -9.73 1.09 11.36
CA LEU A 76 -8.28 0.95 11.22
C LEU A 76 -7.85 0.91 9.75
N THR A 77 -8.62 0.23 8.90
CA THR A 77 -8.40 0.20 7.46
C THR A 77 -8.53 1.59 6.84
N LEU A 78 -9.61 2.33 7.13
CA LEU A 78 -9.80 3.68 6.59
C LEU A 78 -8.66 4.62 7.01
N TYR A 79 -8.23 4.57 8.26
CA TYR A 79 -7.09 5.36 8.74
C TYR A 79 -5.79 4.97 8.04
N GLY A 80 -5.51 3.67 7.88
CA GLY A 80 -4.31 3.20 7.19
C GLY A 80 -4.30 3.61 5.71
N VAL A 81 -5.43 3.46 5.02
CA VAL A 81 -5.62 3.90 3.64
C VAL A 81 -5.40 5.41 3.52
N ALA A 82 -6.01 6.21 4.39
CA ALA A 82 -5.87 7.66 4.37
C ALA A 82 -4.40 8.10 4.55
N VAL A 83 -3.68 7.53 5.52
CA VAL A 83 -2.26 7.83 5.74
C VAL A 83 -1.45 7.51 4.49
N CYS A 84 -1.61 6.31 3.92
CA CYS A 84 -0.84 5.91 2.75
C CYS A 84 -1.20 6.72 1.49
N LEU A 85 -2.47 7.05 1.27
CA LEU A 85 -2.90 7.86 0.13
C LEU A 85 -2.41 9.30 0.24
N ILE A 86 -2.50 9.92 1.41
CA ILE A 86 -1.96 11.27 1.63
C ILE A 86 -0.47 11.28 1.34
N THR A 87 0.28 10.28 1.84
CA THR A 87 1.70 10.16 1.55
C THR A 87 1.97 9.97 0.05
N GLU A 88 1.21 9.14 -0.65
CA GLU A 88 1.39 8.94 -2.08
C GLU A 88 1.13 10.23 -2.86
N VAL A 89 0.08 10.98 -2.52
CA VAL A 89 -0.22 12.27 -3.16
C VAL A 89 0.93 13.27 -2.94
N LEU A 90 1.49 13.33 -1.72
CA LEU A 90 2.64 14.19 -1.43
C LEU A 90 3.88 13.77 -2.23
N PHE A 91 4.17 12.47 -2.28
CA PHE A 91 5.31 11.93 -3.01
C PHE A 91 5.18 12.18 -4.52
N GLN A 92 4.02 11.87 -5.10
CA GLN A 92 3.76 12.07 -6.52
C GLN A 92 3.73 13.56 -6.90
N GLY A 93 3.21 14.42 -6.02
CA GLY A 93 3.28 15.88 -6.21
C GLY A 93 4.72 16.40 -6.23
N TYR A 94 5.59 15.86 -5.39
CA TYR A 94 7.02 16.15 -5.42
C TYR A 94 7.68 15.63 -6.71
N MET A 95 7.33 14.41 -7.13
CA MET A 95 7.84 13.81 -8.37
C MET A 95 7.46 14.60 -9.61
N TRP A 96 6.21 15.07 -9.69
CA TRP A 96 5.75 15.94 -10.78
C TRP A 96 6.63 17.18 -10.91
N HIS A 97 6.99 17.81 -9.78
CA HIS A 97 7.83 19.00 -9.79
C HIS A 97 9.23 18.73 -10.35
N LEU A 98 9.80 17.55 -10.07
CA LEU A 98 11.13 17.16 -10.56
C LEU A 98 11.12 16.67 -12.01
N PHE A 99 10.06 15.98 -12.43
CA PHE A 99 9.94 15.36 -13.75
C PHE A 99 8.63 15.79 -14.41
N PRO A 100 8.53 17.05 -14.89
CA PRO A 100 7.30 17.61 -15.43
C PRO A 100 6.85 16.97 -16.76
N GLU A 101 7.68 16.12 -17.37
CA GLU A 101 7.33 15.36 -18.58
C GLU A 101 6.33 14.22 -18.28
N ASP A 102 6.16 13.82 -17.02
CA ASP A 102 5.15 12.85 -16.63
C ASP A 102 3.74 13.46 -16.69
N THR A 103 2.92 12.91 -17.59
CA THR A 103 1.55 13.41 -17.80
C THR A 103 0.64 13.21 -16.57
N PHE A 104 -0.34 14.11 -16.39
CA PHE A 104 -1.41 13.99 -15.39
C PHE A 104 -2.08 12.61 -15.39
N TYR A 105 -2.15 11.98 -16.56
CA TYR A 105 -2.67 10.62 -16.74
C TYR A 105 -1.84 9.58 -15.98
N THR A 106 -0.50 9.62 -16.10
CA THR A 106 0.41 8.71 -15.38
C THR A 106 0.27 8.86 -13.86
N PHE A 107 0.19 10.10 -13.38
CA PHE A 107 -0.05 10.43 -11.97
C PHE A 107 -1.35 9.80 -11.47
N THR A 108 -2.46 10.08 -12.16
CA THR A 108 -3.81 9.64 -11.76
C THR A 108 -3.94 8.12 -11.81
N MET A 109 -3.42 7.48 -12.86
CA MET A 109 -3.44 6.02 -13.00
C MET A 109 -2.60 5.34 -11.91
N THR A 110 -1.50 5.95 -11.50
CA THR A 110 -0.65 5.43 -10.41
C THR A 110 -1.40 5.47 -9.08
N ILE A 111 -2.03 6.60 -8.75
CA ILE A 111 -2.81 6.75 -7.52
C ILE A 111 -3.97 5.75 -7.47
N ILE A 112 -4.73 5.59 -8.55
CA ILE A 112 -5.87 4.66 -8.59
C ILE A 112 -5.41 3.20 -8.43
N ARG A 113 -4.35 2.80 -9.13
CA ARG A 113 -3.84 1.42 -9.00
C ARG A 113 -3.32 1.15 -7.60
N LEU A 114 -2.58 2.11 -7.04
CA LEU A 114 -1.99 1.97 -5.71
C LEU A 114 -3.05 2.04 -4.61
N SER A 115 -4.14 2.81 -4.78
CA SER A 115 -5.21 2.92 -3.80
C SER A 115 -5.90 1.58 -3.56
N VAL A 116 -6.11 0.78 -4.62
CA VAL A 116 -6.66 -0.58 -4.50
C VAL A 116 -5.73 -1.47 -3.71
N VAL A 117 -4.43 -1.46 -4.02
CA VAL A 117 -3.42 -2.28 -3.33
C VAL A 117 -3.31 -1.87 -1.86
N ILE A 118 -3.18 -0.57 -1.58
CA ILE A 118 -3.11 -0.03 -0.21
C ILE A 118 -4.36 -0.41 0.59
N SER A 119 -5.55 -0.36 -0.02
CA SER A 119 -6.80 -0.74 0.65
C SER A 119 -6.79 -2.20 1.09
N LEU A 120 -6.34 -3.10 0.21
CA LEU A 120 -6.21 -4.52 0.53
C LEU A 120 -5.16 -4.75 1.61
N LEU A 121 -3.97 -4.17 1.48
CA LEU A 121 -2.89 -4.30 2.47
C LEU A 121 -3.31 -3.76 3.83
N SER A 122 -3.99 -2.61 3.87
CA SER A 122 -4.48 -2.00 5.09
C SER A 122 -5.57 -2.83 5.75
N PHE A 123 -6.50 -3.39 4.96
CA PHE A 123 -7.50 -4.32 5.46
C PHE A 123 -6.88 -5.56 6.08
N PHE A 124 -5.97 -6.25 5.36
CA PHE A 124 -5.32 -7.45 5.86
C PHE A 124 -4.51 -7.18 7.13
N THR A 125 -3.78 -6.06 7.17
CA THR A 125 -2.99 -5.67 8.35
C THR A 125 -3.89 -5.39 9.55
N ALA A 126 -4.98 -4.64 9.36
CA ALA A 126 -5.95 -4.34 10.42
C ALA A 126 -6.67 -5.59 10.91
N PHE A 127 -7.11 -6.46 10.01
CA PHE A 127 -7.78 -7.71 10.33
C PHE A 127 -6.87 -8.64 11.13
N GLN A 128 -5.63 -8.83 10.67
CA GLN A 128 -4.64 -9.68 11.32
C GLN A 128 -4.30 -9.17 12.72
N LEU A 129 -4.02 -7.86 12.88
CA LEU A 129 -3.61 -7.29 14.17
C LEU A 129 -4.76 -7.24 15.18
N LYS A 130 -6.00 -7.01 14.74
CA LYS A 130 -7.17 -6.97 15.63
C LYS A 130 -7.63 -8.35 16.04
N THR A 131 -7.70 -9.30 15.10
CA THR A 131 -8.23 -10.64 15.34
C THR A 131 -7.17 -11.58 15.93
N ARG A 132 -5.88 -11.26 15.75
CA ARG A 132 -4.71 -12.10 16.12
C ARG A 132 -4.77 -13.53 15.56
N ASN A 133 -5.59 -13.76 14.54
CA ASN A 133 -5.87 -15.08 14.04
C ASN A 133 -5.51 -15.18 12.56
N THR A 134 -4.26 -15.53 12.29
CA THR A 134 -3.69 -15.60 10.93
C THR A 134 -4.39 -16.65 10.08
N SER A 135 -4.95 -17.72 10.66
CA SER A 135 -5.68 -18.73 9.89
C SER A 135 -6.98 -18.17 9.30
N LYS A 136 -7.69 -17.28 10.01
CA LYS A 136 -8.86 -16.57 9.46
C LYS A 136 -8.49 -15.64 8.30
N LEU A 137 -7.28 -15.07 8.30
CA LEU A 137 -6.78 -14.26 7.19
C LEU A 137 -6.61 -15.12 5.93
N ILE A 138 -6.04 -16.32 6.07
CA ILE A 138 -5.86 -17.28 4.96
C ILE A 138 -7.22 -17.67 4.38
N TYR A 139 -8.21 -18.00 5.20
CA TYR A 139 -9.56 -18.29 4.72
C TYR A 139 -10.17 -17.11 3.95
N PHE A 140 -9.99 -15.88 4.43
CA PHE A 140 -10.48 -14.71 3.73
C PHE A 140 -9.80 -14.50 2.37
N ILE A 141 -8.48 -14.72 2.30
CA ILE A 141 -7.72 -14.66 1.04
C ILE A 141 -8.25 -15.73 0.06
N VAL A 142 -8.45 -16.96 0.54
CA VAL A 142 -9.00 -18.06 -0.28
C VAL A 142 -10.40 -17.70 -0.81
N ILE A 143 -11.29 -17.21 0.06
CA ILE A 143 -12.63 -16.76 -0.35
C ILE A 143 -12.54 -15.64 -1.39
N LEU A 144 -11.64 -14.68 -1.22
CA LEU A 144 -11.47 -13.58 -2.15
C LEU A 144 -10.96 -14.06 -3.52
N ILE A 145 -10.03 -15.01 -3.55
CA ILE A 145 -9.56 -15.66 -4.80
C ILE A 145 -10.73 -16.39 -5.48
N ILE A 146 -11.53 -17.14 -4.72
CA ILE A 146 -12.71 -17.84 -5.24
C ILE A 146 -13.69 -16.84 -5.84
N VAL A 147 -14.03 -15.77 -5.11
CA VAL A 147 -14.94 -14.73 -5.59
C VAL A 147 -14.42 -14.08 -6.87
N VAL A 148 -13.13 -13.73 -6.93
CA VAL A 148 -12.53 -13.15 -8.14
C VAL A 148 -12.59 -14.12 -9.31
N ASN A 149 -12.32 -15.41 -9.10
CA ASN A 149 -12.40 -16.42 -10.16
C ASN A 149 -13.85 -16.69 -10.61
N VAL A 150 -14.81 -16.69 -9.68
CA VAL A 150 -16.23 -16.80 -10.01
C VAL A 150 -16.70 -15.56 -10.80
N LEU A 151 -16.27 -14.36 -10.41
CA LEU A 151 -16.57 -13.14 -11.15
C LEU A 151 -15.95 -13.16 -12.56
N LYS A 152 -14.72 -13.67 -12.71
CA LYS A 152 -14.11 -13.91 -14.03
C LYS A 152 -14.95 -14.87 -14.88
N TYR A 153 -15.42 -15.96 -14.27
CA TYR A 153 -16.24 -16.96 -14.97
C TYR A 153 -17.60 -16.39 -15.40
N ILE A 154 -18.24 -15.58 -14.56
CA ILE A 154 -19.56 -14.98 -14.84
C ILE A 154 -19.44 -13.79 -15.80
N PHE A 155 -18.35 -13.02 -15.71
CA PHE A 155 -18.10 -11.82 -16.52
C PHE A 155 -16.75 -11.90 -17.26
N PRO A 156 -16.61 -12.77 -18.26
CA PRO A 156 -15.34 -12.99 -18.96
C PRO A 156 -14.83 -11.74 -19.70
N THR A 157 -15.71 -10.81 -20.06
CA THR A 157 -15.37 -9.58 -20.77
C THR A 157 -14.77 -8.48 -19.88
N LEU A 158 -14.84 -8.58 -18.56
CA LEU A 158 -14.33 -7.55 -17.63
C LEU A 158 -12.84 -7.69 -17.31
N LEU A 159 -12.23 -8.86 -17.54
CA LEU A 159 -10.83 -9.14 -17.22
C LEU A 159 -10.19 -9.84 -18.42
N PRO A 160 -9.65 -9.09 -19.40
CA PRO A 160 -9.04 -9.71 -20.56
C PRO A 160 -7.89 -10.62 -20.13
N GLU A 161 -7.95 -11.87 -20.56
CA GLU A 161 -6.82 -12.80 -20.50
C GLU A 161 -5.68 -12.19 -21.32
N LYS A 162 -4.55 -11.95 -20.66
CA LYS A 162 -3.26 -11.69 -21.32
C LYS A 162 -2.44 -12.95 -21.28
#